data_AF-A0A9D6MC06-F1
#
_entry.id   AF-A0A9D6MC06-F1
#
_cell.length_a   1.000
_cell.length_b   1.000
_cell.length_c   1.000
_cell.angle_alpha   90.00
_cell.angle_beta   90.00
_cell.angle_gamma   90.00
#
_symmetry.space_group_name_H-M   'P 1'
#
loop_
_entity.id
_entity.type
_entity.pdbx_description
1 polymer ?
#
loop_
_entity_poly.entity_id
_entity_poly.type
_entity_poly.pdbx_seq_one_letter_code
_entity_poly.pdbx_strand_id
1 'polypeptide(L)'
;MPVQIPETLRRVLGGEAVADFVPLVQQIVAEMAVPRDEYRQVLSRLDILEHDMADVKASLRALNERFDQMYQHFETMFDRQNRHIETRFDVMNQRFDARFDAVNERLDRMSERMLVQTRWMVGTIALFGTLITLLLAVSRFAP
;
A
#
# COMPACT_ATOMS: atom_id res chain seq x y z
N MET A 1 -4.13 60.47 28.86
CA MET A 1 -3.07 61.46 29.13
C MET A 1 -3.52 62.79 28.54
N PRO A 2 -3.43 63.91 29.26
CA PRO A 2 -3.66 65.22 28.66
C PRO A 2 -2.61 65.45 27.58
N VAL A 3 -3.05 65.66 26.34
CA VAL A 3 -2.16 65.94 25.21
C VAL A 3 -1.57 67.33 25.42
N GLN A 4 -0.28 67.40 25.71
CA GLN A 4 0.42 68.69 25.86
C GLN A 4 0.71 69.24 24.47
N ILE A 5 0.14 70.40 24.16
CA ILE A 5 0.31 71.05 22.86
C ILE A 5 1.62 71.85 22.89
N PRO A 6 2.52 71.63 21.92
CA PRO A 6 3.75 72.40 21.80
C PRO A 6 3.49 73.91 21.69
N GLU A 7 4.28 74.72 22.40
CA GLU A 7 4.18 76.20 22.40
C GLU A 7 4.23 76.82 20.99
N THR A 8 4.99 76.20 20.09
CA THR A 8 5.10 76.59 18.68
C THR A 8 3.76 76.53 17.95
N LEU A 9 2.96 75.49 18.18
CA LEU A 9 1.60 75.38 17.62
C LEU A 9 0.66 76.42 18.23
N ARG A 10 0.81 76.69 19.54
CA ARG A 10 -0.01 77.69 20.25
C ARG A 10 0.23 79.11 19.73
N ARG A 11 1.48 79.42 19.38
CA ARG A 11 1.88 80.72 18.82
C ARG A 11 1.42 80.92 17.37
N VAL A 12 1.40 79.85 16.55
CA VAL A 12 1.08 79.94 15.10
C VAL A 12 -0.42 79.90 14.83
N LEU A 13 -1.17 79.06 15.56
CA LEU A 13 -2.62 78.90 15.36
C LEU A 13 -3.46 79.87 16.22
N GLY A 14 -2.89 80.43 17.28
CA GLY A 14 -3.62 81.23 18.26
C GLY A 14 -4.34 80.37 19.30
N GLY A 15 -4.51 80.91 20.52
CA GLY A 15 -5.02 80.14 21.67
C GLY A 15 -6.42 79.55 21.49
N GLU A 16 -7.31 80.24 20.76
CA GLU A 16 -8.68 79.78 20.46
C GLU A 16 -8.69 78.62 19.46
N ALA A 17 -7.98 78.74 18.33
CA ALA A 17 -7.92 77.66 17.34
C ALA A 17 -7.27 76.38 17.90
N VAL A 18 -6.35 76.53 18.87
CA VAL A 18 -5.71 75.42 19.58
C VAL A 18 -6.70 74.71 20.52
N ALA A 19 -7.61 75.46 21.13
CA ALA A 19 -8.67 74.91 21.97
C ALA A 19 -9.67 74.08 21.14
N ASP A 20 -9.94 74.50 19.91
CA ASP A 20 -10.83 73.77 18.98
C ASP A 20 -10.13 72.59 18.28
N PHE A 21 -8.81 72.67 18.09
CA PHE A 21 -8.03 71.63 17.42
C PHE A 21 -7.88 70.33 18.24
N VAL A 22 -7.73 70.44 19.56
CA VAL A 22 -7.61 69.26 20.46
C VAL A 22 -8.80 68.32 20.39
N PRO A 23 -10.06 68.79 20.58
CA PRO A 23 -11.22 67.92 20.50
C PRO A 23 -11.41 67.34 19.08
N LEU A 24 -11.08 68.10 18.03
CA LEU A 24 -11.11 67.59 16.65
C LEU A 24 -10.15 66.41 16.45
N VAL A 25 -8.89 66.53 16.89
CA VAL A 25 -7.91 65.44 16.80
C VAL A 25 -8.32 64.26 17.69
N GLN A 26 -8.85 64.52 18.88
CA GLN A 26 -9.35 63.46 19.75
C GLN A 26 -10.53 62.72 19.14
N GLN A 27 -11.45 63.42 18.46
CA GLN A 27 -12.56 62.82 17.75
C GLN A 27 -12.06 61.95 16.59
N ILE A 28 -11.17 62.47 15.75
CA ILE A 28 -10.57 61.75 14.62
C ILE A 28 -9.82 60.50 15.10
N VAL A 29 -9.05 60.62 16.18
CA VAL A 29 -8.34 59.49 16.79
C VAL A 29 -9.32 58.50 17.40
N ALA A 30 -10.38 58.95 18.08
CA ALA A 30 -11.39 58.05 18.65
C ALA A 30 -12.17 57.29 17.55
N GLU A 31 -12.38 57.92 16.40
CA GLU A 31 -13.13 57.35 15.28
C GLU A 31 -12.28 56.37 14.45
N MET A 32 -10.96 56.61 14.33
CA MET A 32 -10.05 55.79 13.53
C MET A 32 -9.17 54.83 14.34
N ALA A 33 -8.98 55.05 15.64
CA ALA A 33 -8.12 54.19 16.46
C ALA A 33 -8.89 53.00 17.01
N VAL A 34 -8.29 51.83 16.87
CA VAL A 34 -8.77 50.61 17.53
C VAL A 34 -8.52 50.74 19.05
N PRO A 35 -9.53 50.50 19.91
CA PRO A 35 -9.38 50.54 21.36
C PRO A 35 -8.27 49.60 21.84
N ARG A 36 -7.52 50.03 22.86
CA ARG A 36 -6.44 49.19 23.45
C ARG A 36 -6.95 47.83 23.95
N ASP A 37 -8.22 47.74 24.34
CA ASP A 37 -8.81 46.50 24.82
C ASP A 37 -9.06 45.49 23.68
N GLU A 38 -9.38 45.96 22.47
CA GLU A 38 -9.43 45.07 21.29
C GLU A 38 -8.05 44.53 20.94
N TYR A 39 -6.99 45.36 21.03
CA TYR A 39 -5.61 44.89 20.87
C TYR A 39 -5.23 43.82 21.89
N ARG A 40 -5.60 44.01 23.17
CA ARG A 40 -5.36 43.01 24.22
C ARG A 40 -6.12 41.71 23.95
N GLN A 41 -7.36 41.82 23.46
CA GLN A 41 -8.16 40.66 23.10
C GLN A 41 -7.53 39.88 21.94
N VAL A 42 -7.01 40.58 20.91
CA VAL A 42 -6.29 39.95 19.79
C VAL A 42 -5.04 39.24 20.29
N LEU A 43 -4.24 39.88 21.15
CA LEU A 43 -3.04 39.25 21.73
C LEU A 43 -3.39 38.00 22.55
N SER A 44 -4.42 38.06 23.39
CA SER A 44 -4.86 36.88 24.14
C SER A 44 -5.32 35.74 23.23
N ARG A 45 -6.00 36.04 22.11
CA ARG A 45 -6.37 35.02 21.13
C ARG A 45 -5.16 34.47 20.38
N LEU A 46 -4.15 35.29 20.14
CA LEU A 46 -2.90 34.86 19.52
C LEU A 46 -2.12 33.92 20.44
N ASP A 47 -2.05 34.20 21.74
CA ASP A 47 -1.40 33.33 22.72
C ASP A 47 -2.07 31.95 22.80
N ILE A 48 -3.41 31.93 22.78
CA ILE A 48 -4.18 30.66 22.74
C ILE A 48 -3.88 29.91 21.44
N LEU A 49 -3.86 30.60 20.30
CA LEU A 49 -3.56 29.99 19.01
C LEU A 49 -2.13 29.42 18.95
N GLU A 50 -1.16 30.12 19.55
CA GLU A 50 0.22 29.64 19.64
C GLU A 50 0.31 28.35 20.47
N HIS A 51 -0.43 28.28 21.58
CA HIS A 51 -0.52 27.09 22.40
C HIS A 51 -1.18 25.91 21.64
N ASP A 52 -2.33 26.15 21.01
CA ASP A 52 -3.04 25.14 20.21
C ASP A 52 -2.15 24.62 19.07
N MET A 53 -1.37 25.51 18.43
CA MET A 53 -0.44 25.13 17.37
C MET A 53 0.71 24.26 17.89
N ALA A 54 1.20 24.52 19.11
CA ALA A 54 2.21 23.68 19.75
C ALA A 54 1.66 22.27 20.03
N ASP A 55 0.42 22.17 20.51
CA ASP A 55 -0.27 20.91 20.77
C ASP A 55 -0.56 20.12 19.50
N VAL A 56 -0.99 20.80 18.43
CA VAL A 56 -1.16 20.20 17.10
C VAL A 56 0.16 19.64 16.60
N LYS A 57 1.26 20.39 16.74
CA LYS A 57 2.60 19.94 16.33
C LYS A 57 3.07 18.71 17.13
N ALA A 58 2.78 18.68 18.43
CA ALA A 58 3.07 17.52 19.27
C ALA A 58 2.24 16.29 18.84
N SER A 59 0.95 16.49 18.57
CA SER A 59 0.05 15.45 18.10
C SER A 59 0.47 14.89 16.73
N LEU A 60 0.90 15.75 15.81
CA LEU A 60 1.44 15.37 14.51
C LEU A 60 2.70 14.52 14.63
N ARG A 61 3.62 14.88 15.53
CA ARG A 61 4.82 14.07 15.80
C ARG A 61 4.48 12.69 16.33
N ALA A 62 3.60 12.62 17.34
CA ALA A 62 3.16 11.36 17.91
C ALA A 62 2.43 10.47 16.87
N LEU A 63 1.64 11.09 15.99
CA LEU A 63 0.98 10.41 14.89
C LEU A 63 2.01 9.88 13.88
N ASN A 64 3.02 10.67 13.53
CA ASN A 64 4.08 10.23 12.62
C ASN A 64 4.87 9.04 13.19
N GLU A 65 5.22 9.08 14.48
CA GLU A 65 5.87 7.95 15.17
C GLU A 65 5.00 6.68 15.16
N ARG A 66 3.68 6.82 15.37
CA ARG A 66 2.74 5.69 15.26
C ARG A 66 2.67 5.14 13.84
N PHE A 67 2.68 6.01 12.82
CA PHE A 67 2.71 5.58 11.44
C PHE A 67 3.99 4.81 11.13
N ASP A 68 5.15 5.30 11.55
CA ASP A 68 6.43 4.61 11.36
C ASP A 68 6.45 3.23 12.02
N GLN A 69 5.95 3.12 13.25
CA GLN A 69 5.81 1.82 13.94
C GLN A 69 4.86 0.87 13.18
N MET A 70 3.74 1.41 12.69
CA MET A 70 2.77 0.64 11.91
C MET A 70 3.39 0.14 10.60
N TYR A 71 4.17 0.97 9.90
CA TYR A 71 4.90 0.58 8.69
C TYR A 71 5.87 -0.58 8.96
N GLN A 72 6.69 -0.48 9.99
CA GLN A 72 7.62 -1.55 10.37
C GLN A 72 6.90 -2.85 10.74
N HIS A 73 5.77 -2.75 11.42
CA HIS A 73 4.95 -3.92 11.76
C HIS A 73 4.37 -4.58 10.50
N PHE A 74 3.84 -3.78 9.56
CA PHE A 74 3.33 -4.29 8.30
C PHE A 74 4.43 -4.95 7.46
N GLU A 75 5.60 -4.33 7.33
CA GLU A 75 6.74 -4.89 6.61
C GLU A 75 7.13 -6.26 7.18
N THR A 76 7.24 -6.36 8.51
CA THR A 76 7.54 -7.63 9.19
C THR A 76 6.47 -8.70 8.93
N MET A 77 5.18 -8.31 8.94
CA MET A 77 4.06 -9.21 8.68
C MET A 77 4.05 -9.69 7.22
N PHE A 78 4.29 -8.79 6.27
CA PHE A 78 4.39 -9.11 4.84
C PHE A 78 5.56 -10.06 4.57
N ASP A 79 6.73 -9.80 5.15
CA ASP A 79 7.90 -10.68 5.00
C ASP A 79 7.66 -12.08 5.57
N ARG A 80 6.98 -12.17 6.72
CA ARG A 80 6.59 -13.46 7.29
C ARG A 80 5.58 -14.17 6.39
N GLN A 81 4.60 -13.45 5.87
CA GLN A 81 3.58 -14.02 4.99
C GLN A 81 4.19 -14.52 3.68
N ASN A 82 5.07 -13.73 3.04
CA ASN A 82 5.76 -14.11 1.81
C ASN A 82 6.58 -15.37 2.00
N ARG A 83 7.42 -15.45 3.04
CA ARG A 83 8.20 -16.68 3.33
C ARG A 83 7.33 -17.90 3.56
N HIS A 84 6.20 -17.72 4.25
CA HIS A 84 5.25 -18.81 4.48
C HIS A 84 4.57 -19.29 3.19
N ILE A 85 4.22 -18.34 2.30
CA ILE A 85 3.66 -18.63 0.99
C ILE A 85 4.70 -19.36 0.13
N GLU A 86 5.92 -18.85 0.04
CA GLU A 86 7.03 -19.45 -0.69
C GLU A 86 7.28 -20.90 -0.23
N THR A 87 7.42 -21.12 1.08
CA THR A 87 7.59 -22.47 1.65
C THR A 87 6.43 -23.40 1.27
N ARG A 88 5.19 -22.90 1.30
CA ARG A 88 4.02 -23.71 0.91
C ARG A 88 4.03 -24.06 -0.57
N PHE A 89 4.40 -23.11 -1.43
CA PHE A 89 4.54 -23.34 -2.86
C PHE A 89 5.64 -24.36 -3.15
N ASP A 90 6.79 -24.27 -2.49
CA ASP A 90 7.88 -25.24 -2.65
C ASP A 90 7.45 -26.65 -2.26
N VAL A 91 6.82 -26.80 -1.09
CA VAL A 91 6.28 -28.11 -0.65
C VAL A 91 5.23 -28.63 -1.62
N MET A 92 4.39 -27.75 -2.17
CA MET A 92 3.38 -28.12 -3.15
C MET A 92 4.02 -28.58 -4.46
N ASN A 93 5.02 -27.87 -4.97
CA ASN A 93 5.77 -28.23 -6.17
C ASN A 93 6.45 -29.58 -6.00
N GLN A 94 7.18 -29.81 -4.91
CA GLN A 94 7.81 -31.10 -4.63
C GLN A 94 6.81 -32.26 -4.60
N ARG A 95 5.61 -32.03 -4.03
CA ARG A 95 4.54 -33.04 -4.02
C ARG A 95 3.97 -33.28 -5.42
N PHE A 96 3.87 -32.26 -6.25
CA PHE A 96 3.43 -32.41 -7.64
C PHE A 96 4.46 -33.18 -8.45
N ASP A 97 5.74 -32.82 -8.36
CA ASP A 97 6.83 -33.52 -9.06
C ASP A 97 6.85 -35.00 -8.68
N ALA A 98 6.84 -35.31 -7.38
CA ALA A 98 6.80 -36.71 -6.91
C ALA A 98 5.57 -37.49 -7.41
N ARG A 99 4.42 -36.82 -7.54
CA ARG A 99 3.21 -37.45 -8.11
C ARG A 99 3.35 -37.68 -9.61
N PHE A 100 3.91 -36.72 -10.34
CA PHE A 100 4.15 -36.87 -11.78
C PHE A 100 5.15 -37.99 -12.06
N ASP A 101 6.24 -38.09 -11.29
CA ASP A 101 7.21 -39.17 -11.39
C ASP A 101 6.56 -40.54 -11.15
N ALA A 102 5.74 -40.65 -10.10
CA ALA A 102 5.01 -41.90 -9.81
C ALA A 102 4.01 -42.27 -10.93
N VAL A 103 3.38 -41.28 -11.57
CA VAL A 103 2.50 -41.50 -12.72
C VAL A 103 3.29 -41.96 -13.93
N ASN A 104 4.42 -41.31 -14.24
CA ASN A 104 5.30 -41.69 -15.34
C ASN A 104 5.78 -43.13 -15.18
N GLU A 105 6.27 -43.51 -13.99
CA GLU A 105 6.73 -44.88 -13.72
C GLU A 105 5.60 -45.91 -13.88
N ARG A 106 4.36 -45.55 -13.52
CA ARG A 106 3.19 -46.42 -13.73
C ARG A 106 2.85 -46.56 -15.21
N LEU A 107 2.93 -45.48 -15.98
CA LEU A 107 2.69 -45.47 -17.42
C LEU A 107 3.77 -46.28 -18.15
N ASP A 108 5.04 -46.13 -17.78
CA ASP A 108 6.14 -46.90 -18.36
C ASP A 108 5.94 -48.40 -18.14
N ARG A 109 5.63 -48.82 -16.90
CA ARG A 109 5.31 -50.22 -16.59
C ARG A 109 4.08 -50.74 -17.33
N MET A 110 3.11 -49.88 -17.66
CA MET A 110 1.94 -50.27 -18.45
C MET A 110 2.29 -50.41 -19.92
N SER A 111 3.08 -49.47 -20.46
CA SER A 111 3.60 -49.48 -21.82
C SER A 111 4.45 -50.73 -22.08
N GLU A 112 5.39 -51.05 -21.20
CA GLU A 112 6.20 -52.27 -21.31
C GLU A 112 5.35 -53.54 -21.35
N ARG A 113 4.34 -53.66 -20.47
CA ARG A 113 3.41 -54.80 -20.47
C ARG A 113 2.61 -54.88 -21.77
N MET A 114 2.13 -53.76 -22.28
CA MET A 114 1.42 -53.70 -23.56
C MET A 114 2.31 -54.10 -24.73
N LEU A 115 3.57 -53.65 -24.76
CA LEU A 115 4.53 -54.02 -25.80
C LEU A 115 4.85 -55.51 -25.77
N VAL A 116 5.10 -56.08 -24.60
CA VAL A 116 5.34 -57.52 -24.43
C VAL A 116 4.12 -58.33 -24.87
N GLN A 117 2.92 -57.92 -24.46
CA GLN A 117 1.68 -58.57 -24.86
C GLN A 117 1.46 -58.50 -26.38
N THR A 118 1.69 -57.34 -26.99
CA THR A 118 1.57 -57.12 -28.44
C THR A 118 2.55 -58.01 -29.20
N ARG A 119 3.81 -58.08 -28.74
CA ARG A 119 4.83 -58.95 -29.35
C ARG A 119 4.42 -60.43 -29.33
N TRP A 120 3.83 -60.89 -28.23
CA TRP A 120 3.30 -62.27 -28.15
C TRP A 120 2.09 -62.48 -29.05
N MET A 121 1.13 -61.55 -29.10
CA MET A 121 -0.05 -61.65 -29.98
C MET A 121 0.33 -61.67 -31.46
N VAL A 122 1.31 -60.86 -31.88
CA VAL A 122 1.80 -60.87 -33.26
C VAL A 122 2.45 -62.22 -33.58
N GLY A 123 3.24 -62.78 -32.66
CA GLY A 123 3.85 -64.10 -32.82
C GLY A 123 2.82 -65.23 -32.95
N THR A 124 1.75 -65.22 -32.14
CA THR A 124 0.70 -66.25 -32.23
C THR A 124 -0.11 -66.13 -33.52
N ILE A 125 -0.48 -64.92 -33.94
CA ILE A 125 -1.18 -64.70 -35.22
C ILE A 125 -0.32 -65.19 -36.39
N ALA A 126 0.98 -64.87 -36.41
CA ALA A 126 1.89 -65.35 -37.43
C ALA A 126 1.98 -66.89 -37.46
N LEU A 127 2.08 -67.53 -36.29
CA LEU A 127 2.12 -68.98 -36.17
C LEU A 127 0.83 -69.64 -36.72
N PHE A 128 -0.34 -69.16 -36.32
CA PHE A 128 -1.61 -69.65 -36.87
C PHE A 128 -1.71 -69.44 -38.39
N GLY A 129 -1.27 -68.28 -38.90
CA GLY A 129 -1.21 -68.01 -40.34
C GLY A 129 -0.33 -69.01 -41.10
N THR A 130 0.86 -69.33 -40.57
CA THR A 130 1.74 -70.34 -41.16
C THR A 130 1.12 -71.74 -41.11
N LEU A 131 0.46 -72.10 -40.01
CA LEU A 131 -0.23 -73.39 -39.87
C LEU A 131 -1.37 -73.53 -40.88
N ILE A 132 -2.18 -72.50 -41.06
CA ILE A 132 -3.26 -72.47 -42.06
C ILE A 132 -2.69 -72.63 -43.47
N THR A 133 -1.57 -71.97 -43.77
CA THR A 133 -0.91 -72.07 -45.07
C THR A 133 -0.38 -73.49 -45.33
N LEU A 134 0.22 -74.13 -44.31
CA LEU A 134 0.66 -75.53 -44.40
C LEU A 134 -0.50 -76.50 -44.60
N LEU A 135 -1.61 -76.32 -43.86
CA LEU A 135 -2.80 -77.15 -44.00
C LEU A 135 -3.41 -77.04 -45.41
N LEU A 136 -3.51 -75.82 -45.94
CA LEU A 136 -3.98 -75.58 -47.31
C LEU A 136 -3.03 -76.17 -48.36
N ALA A 137 -1.71 -76.16 -48.11
CA ALA A 137 -0.75 -76.80 -49.00
C ALA A 137 -0.96 -78.32 -49.00
N VAL A 138 -1.02 -78.96 -47.84
CA VAL A 138 -1.23 -80.42 -47.72
C VAL A 138 -2.58 -80.83 -48.31
N SER A 139 -3.65 -80.05 -48.09
CA SER A 139 -4.97 -80.37 -48.66
C SER A 139 -5.01 -80.30 -50.19
N ARG A 140 -4.10 -79.56 -50.84
CA ARG A 140 -3.98 -79.56 -52.30
C ARG A 140 -3.22 -80.75 -52.86
N PHE A 141 -2.43 -81.43 -52.03
CA PHE A 141 -1.67 -82.62 -52.40
C PHE A 141 -2.33 -83.93 -51.93
N ALA A 142 -3.33 -83.87 -51.05
CA ALA A 142 -4.18 -85.00 -50.71
C ALA A 142 -5.28 -85.17 -51.79
N PRO A 143 -5.31 -86.28 -52.55
CA PRO A 143 -6.30 -86.53 -53.60
C PRO A 143 -7.72 -86.76 -53.07
#